data_AF-A0A6J4Z466-F1
#
_entry.id   AF-A0A6J4Z466-F1
#
_cell.length_a   1.000
_cell.length_b   1.000
_cell.length_c   1.000
_cell.angle_alpha   90.00
_cell.angle_beta   90.00
_cell.angle_gamma   90.00
#
_symmetry.space_group_name_H-M   'P 1'
#
loop_
_entity.id
_entity.type
_entity.pdbx_description
1 polymer ?
#
loop_
_entity_poly.entity_id
_entity_poly.type
_entity_poly.pdbx_seq_one_letter_code
_entity_poly.pdbx_strand_id
1 'polypeptide(L)'
;MIYSKSGVNETNCIFSEDLSGAHFFEKPLTTTRVTTNHDPDNHRISFLLNLTGKAVIRLNIKIQEVGVKLSSCTWYMIFTALDEDANAIQDETIRLKLELVLTFLADALKHYCENGEMLQIRT
;
A
#
# COMPACT_ATOMS: atom_id res chain seq x y z
N MET A 1 1.34 -19.67 1.98
CA MET A 1 1.44 -19.59 3.45
C MET A 1 2.11 -18.26 3.78
N ILE A 2 1.38 -17.29 4.32
CA ILE A 2 1.93 -15.98 4.72
C ILE A 2 2.47 -16.18 6.13
N TYR A 3 3.78 -16.34 6.27
CA TYR A 3 4.44 -16.55 7.56
C TYR A 3 5.01 -15.21 8.02
N SER A 4 4.42 -14.63 9.08
CA SER A 4 5.00 -13.50 9.80
C SER A 4 5.36 -13.97 11.19
N LYS A 5 6.65 -13.91 11.53
CA LYS A 5 7.17 -14.25 12.87
C LYS A 5 6.87 -13.15 13.90
N SER A 6 6.31 -12.01 13.46
CA SER A 6 5.83 -10.95 14.34
C SER A 6 4.32 -11.05 14.46
N GLY A 7 3.80 -11.14 15.69
CA GLY A 7 2.36 -11.20 16.00
C GLY A 7 1.52 -10.03 15.48
N VAL A 8 2.08 -9.13 14.67
CA VAL A 8 1.41 -8.01 13.99
C VAL A 8 0.29 -8.49 13.05
N ASN A 9 0.47 -9.65 12.42
CA ASN A 9 -0.59 -10.27 11.61
C ASN A 9 -1.69 -10.91 12.49
N GLU A 10 -1.36 -11.30 13.72
CA GLU A 10 -2.30 -11.89 14.69
C GLU A 10 -3.03 -10.81 15.49
N THR A 11 -2.53 -9.57 15.51
CA THR A 11 -3.15 -8.39 16.15
C THR A 11 -3.87 -7.47 15.15
N ASN A 12 -4.67 -8.02 14.24
CA ASN A 12 -5.59 -7.25 13.39
C ASN A 12 -4.97 -6.28 12.36
N CYS A 13 -3.76 -6.51 11.82
CA CYS A 13 -3.32 -5.78 10.61
C CYS A 13 -3.98 -6.31 9.31
N ILE A 14 -5.25 -6.67 9.42
CA ILE A 14 -6.16 -6.91 8.31
C ILE A 14 -7.28 -5.90 8.46
N PHE A 15 -7.40 -4.99 7.50
CA PHE A 15 -8.51 -4.06 7.47
C PHE A 15 -9.02 -3.90 6.04
N SER A 16 -10.29 -3.51 5.94
CA SER A 16 -10.94 -3.25 4.66
C SER A 16 -11.22 -1.76 4.53
N GLU A 17 -11.10 -1.25 3.31
CA GLU A 17 -11.39 0.12 2.94
C GLU A 17 -11.89 0.18 1.49
N ASP A 18 -12.64 1.22 1.13
CA ASP A 18 -13.32 1.33 -0.17
C ASP A 18 -12.67 2.37 -1.11
N LEU A 19 -11.52 2.93 -0.73
CA LEU A 19 -10.82 4.00 -1.46
C LEU A 19 -9.88 3.45 -2.51
N SER A 20 -9.01 2.49 -2.17
CA SER A 20 -8.00 2.00 -3.11
C SER A 20 -8.64 1.34 -4.33
N GLY A 21 -9.60 0.43 -4.11
CA GLY A 21 -10.30 -0.26 -5.19
C GLY A 21 -11.06 0.70 -6.10
N ALA A 22 -11.74 1.69 -5.50
CA ALA A 22 -12.44 2.72 -6.25
C ALA A 22 -11.51 3.58 -7.11
N HIS A 23 -10.30 3.88 -6.64
CA HIS A 23 -9.30 4.61 -7.43
C HIS A 23 -8.89 3.84 -8.69
N PHE A 24 -8.65 2.54 -8.60
CA PHE A 24 -8.25 1.73 -9.76
C PHE A 24 -9.38 1.51 -10.76
N PHE A 25 -10.58 1.19 -10.29
CA PHE A 25 -11.68 0.72 -11.14
C PHE A 25 -12.80 1.73 -11.36
N GLU A 26 -12.71 2.92 -10.76
CA GLU A 26 -13.70 4.01 -10.86
C GLU A 26 -15.13 3.57 -10.48
N LYS A 27 -15.21 2.55 -9.61
CA LYS A 27 -16.43 1.95 -9.09
C LYS A 27 -16.20 1.56 -7.63
N PRO A 28 -17.22 1.61 -6.77
CA PRO A 28 -17.10 1.11 -5.40
C PRO A 28 -16.55 -0.30 -5.39
N LEU A 29 -15.39 -0.48 -4.74
CA LEU A 29 -14.74 -1.78 -4.64
C LEU A 29 -13.96 -1.86 -3.32
N THR A 30 -14.41 -2.76 -2.45
CA THR A 30 -13.73 -3.02 -1.19
C THR A 30 -12.36 -3.63 -1.43
N THR A 31 -11.37 -3.06 -0.76
CA THR A 31 -9.99 -3.51 -0.74
C THR A 31 -9.66 -4.01 0.65
N THR A 32 -9.27 -5.29 0.77
CA THR A 32 -8.73 -5.83 2.02
C THR A 32 -7.22 -5.72 2.00
N ARG A 33 -6.65 -5.07 3.00
CA ARG A 33 -5.21 -4.91 3.17
C ARG A 33 -4.73 -5.86 4.24
N VAL A 34 -3.66 -6.59 3.95
CA VAL A 34 -3.06 -7.59 4.86
C VAL A 34 -1.58 -7.31 4.96
N THR A 35 -1.05 -7.12 6.17
CA THR A 35 0.40 -7.14 6.36
C THR A 35 0.92 -8.55 6.05
N THR A 36 1.92 -8.66 5.19
CA THR A 36 2.50 -9.96 4.79
C THR A 36 3.90 -10.17 5.32
N ASN A 37 4.61 -9.09 5.60
CA ASN A 37 5.91 -9.10 6.26
C ASN A 37 6.03 -7.85 7.13
N HIS A 38 6.53 -8.01 8.35
CA HIS A 38 6.92 -6.92 9.22
C HIS A 38 8.25 -7.28 9.86
N ASP A 39 9.29 -6.58 9.42
CA ASP A 39 10.70 -6.80 9.74
C ASP A 39 11.27 -5.48 10.29
N PRO A 40 11.07 -5.21 11.59
CA PRO A 40 11.49 -3.96 12.21
C PRO A 40 13.01 -3.80 12.23
N ASP A 41 13.75 -4.91 12.35
CA ASP A 41 15.21 -4.92 12.41
C ASP A 41 15.84 -4.41 11.11
N ASN A 42 15.18 -4.64 9.97
CA ASN A 42 15.61 -4.13 8.67
C ASN A 42 14.77 -2.96 8.16
N HIS A 43 13.87 -2.41 8.99
CA HIS A 43 12.95 -1.32 8.65
C HIS A 43 12.14 -1.59 7.37
N ARG A 44 11.59 -2.80 7.27
CA ARG A 44 10.79 -3.26 6.12
C ARG A 44 9.40 -3.68 6.54
N ILE A 45 8.43 -3.29 5.73
CA ILE A 45 7.05 -3.77 5.86
C ILE A 45 6.48 -4.04 4.47
N SER A 46 5.70 -5.11 4.35
CA SER A 46 5.03 -5.49 3.11
C SER A 46 3.55 -5.69 3.37
N PHE A 47 2.74 -5.26 2.42
CA PHE A 47 1.31 -5.45 2.39
C PHE A 47 0.89 -6.17 1.12
N LEU A 48 -0.17 -6.96 1.24
CA LEU A 48 -0.96 -7.44 0.12
C LEU A 48 -2.32 -6.76 0.19
N LEU A 49 -2.71 -6.09 -0.89
CA LEU A 49 -4.03 -5.51 -1.06
C LEU A 49 -4.79 -6.43 -2.00
N ASN A 50 -5.96 -6.91 -1.56
CA ASN A 50 -6.88 -7.68 -2.38
C ASN A 50 -8.04 -6.77 -2.79
N LEU A 51 -8.10 -6.41 -4.06
CA LEU A 51 -9.16 -5.61 -4.65
C LEU A 51 -10.21 -6.59 -5.14
N THR A 52 -11.25 -6.79 -4.31
CA THR A 52 -12.18 -7.94 -4.32
C THR A 52 -12.44 -8.53 -5.72
N GLY A 53 -11.79 -9.66 -6.02
CA GLY A 53 -12.00 -10.44 -7.24
C GLY A 53 -11.46 -9.83 -8.54
N LYS A 54 -10.91 -8.61 -8.50
CA LYS A 54 -10.42 -7.87 -9.66
C LYS A 54 -8.90 -7.91 -9.78
N ALA A 55 -8.19 -7.63 -8.69
CA ALA A 55 -6.73 -7.54 -8.69
C ALA A 55 -6.12 -7.80 -7.32
N VAL A 56 -4.84 -8.15 -7.30
CA VAL A 56 -4.01 -8.04 -6.09
C VAL A 56 -2.88 -7.04 -6.31
N ILE A 57 -2.55 -6.28 -5.26
CA ILE A 57 -1.40 -5.39 -5.25
C ILE A 57 -0.46 -5.80 -4.13
N ARG A 58 0.79 -6.08 -4.47
CA ARG A 58 1.86 -6.25 -3.49
C ARG A 58 2.55 -4.91 -3.29
N LEU A 59 2.50 -4.38 -2.07
CA LEU A 59 3.21 -3.18 -1.67
C LEU A 59 4.36 -3.56 -0.74
N ASN A 60 5.58 -3.08 -1.04
CA ASN A 60 6.74 -3.23 -0.17
C ASN A 60 7.30 -1.85 0.14
N ILE A 61 7.64 -1.64 1.40
CA ILE A 61 8.17 -0.39 1.92
C ILE A 61 9.47 -0.72 2.64
N LYS A 62 10.51 0.04 2.33
CA LYS A 62 11.81 -0.03 3.01
C LYS A 62 12.23 1.38 3.40
N ILE A 63 12.56 1.57 4.67
CA ILE A 63 13.14 2.81 5.16
C ILE A 63 14.62 2.56 5.44
N GLN A 64 15.47 3.53 5.15
CA GLN A 64 16.89 3.47 5.42
C GLN A 64 17.40 4.83 5.87
N GLU A 65 18.26 4.86 6.88
CA GLU A 65 18.98 6.06 7.28
C GLU A 65 20.01 6.43 6.20
N VAL A 66 20.03 7.70 5.79
CA VAL A 66 20.95 8.22 4.77
C VAL A 66 21.75 9.41 5.27
N GLY A 67 21.63 9.75 6.55
CA GLY A 67 22.37 10.83 7.20
C GLY A 67 21.77 11.18 8.56
N VAL A 68 22.39 12.14 9.25
CA VAL A 68 21.93 12.60 10.56
C VAL A 68 20.51 13.16 10.45
N LYS A 69 19.56 12.50 11.13
CA LYS A 69 18.12 12.84 11.08
C LYS A 69 17.52 12.83 9.68
N LEU A 70 18.12 12.10 8.74
CA LEU A 70 17.65 11.99 7.37
C LEU A 70 17.43 10.53 6.99
N SER A 71 16.22 10.24 6.52
CA SER A 71 15.83 8.91 6.06
C SER A 71 15.37 8.95 4.62
N SER A 72 15.64 7.87 3.88
CA SER A 72 15.07 7.58 2.58
C SER A 72 14.02 6.48 2.72
N CYS A 73 12.88 6.65 2.06
CA CYS A 73 11.83 5.64 2.00
C CYS A 73 11.65 5.19 0.55
N THR A 74 11.82 3.90 0.31
CA THR A 74 11.60 3.27 -1.00
C THR A 74 10.29 2.50 -0.96
N TRP A 75 9.42 2.80 -1.92
CA TRP A 75 8.15 2.13 -2.12
C TRP A 75 8.20 1.33 -3.41
N TYR A 76 7.63 0.13 -3.38
CA TYR A 76 7.55 -0.73 -4.55
C TYR A 76 6.18 -1.40 -4.59
N MET A 77 5.45 -1.17 -5.69
CA MET A 77 4.14 -1.78 -5.93
C MET A 77 4.18 -2.66 -7.16
N ILE A 78 3.60 -3.86 -7.04
CA ILE A 78 3.28 -4.74 -8.16
C ILE A 78 1.76 -4.86 -8.21
N PHE A 79 1.17 -4.54 -9.35
CA PHE A 79 -0.23 -4.81 -9.64
C PHE A 79 -0.34 -6.13 -10.42
N THR A 80 -1.31 -6.96 -10.07
CA THR A 80 -1.60 -8.22 -10.78
C THR A 80 -3.11 -8.32 -10.97
N ALA A 81 -3.55 -8.27 -12.23
CA ALA A 81 -4.94 -8.50 -12.60
C ALA A 81 -5.33 -9.96 -12.32
N LEU A 82 -6.56 -10.17 -11.84
CA LEU A 82 -7.13 -11.50 -11.57
C LEU A 82 -8.32 -11.82 -12.47
N ASP A 83 -8.86 -10.83 -13.18
CA ASP A 83 -9.95 -11.01 -14.14
C ASP A 83 -9.70 -10.24 -15.44
N GLU A 84 -10.57 -10.48 -16.43
CA GLU A 84 -10.45 -9.92 -17.77
C GLU A 84 -10.61 -8.39 -17.77
N ASP A 85 -11.53 -7.86 -16.95
CA ASP A 85 -11.74 -6.41 -16.84
C ASP A 85 -10.48 -5.70 -16.35
N ALA A 86 -9.85 -6.21 -15.27
CA ALA A 86 -8.63 -5.63 -14.73
C ALA A 86 -7.45 -5.81 -15.70
N ASN A 87 -7.41 -6.93 -16.42
CA ASN A 87 -6.36 -7.21 -17.40
C ASN A 87 -6.51 -6.36 -18.68
N ALA A 88 -7.71 -5.85 -18.95
CA ALA A 88 -7.97 -4.97 -20.10
C ALA A 88 -7.52 -3.52 -19.86
N ILE A 89 -7.21 -3.12 -18.62
CA ILE A 89 -6.72 -1.78 -18.32
C ILE A 89 -5.31 -1.64 -18.90
N GLN A 90 -5.08 -0.57 -19.65
CA GLN A 90 -3.76 -0.30 -20.24
C GLN A 90 -2.69 -0.12 -19.15
N ASP A 91 -1.52 -0.72 -19.36
CA ASP A 91 -0.37 -0.67 -18.43
C ASP A 91 -0.05 0.76 -17.99
N GLU A 92 -0.08 1.71 -18.93
CA GLU A 92 0.20 3.12 -18.65
C GLU A 92 -0.85 3.75 -17.72
N THR A 93 -2.12 3.38 -17.86
CA THR A 93 -3.18 3.82 -16.95
C THR A 93 -2.96 3.25 -15.55
N ILE A 94 -2.62 1.96 -15.44
CA ILE A 94 -2.29 1.35 -14.14
C ILE A 94 -1.07 2.03 -13.52
N ARG A 95 -0.02 2.29 -14.30
CA ARG A 95 1.20 2.98 -13.84
C ARG A 95 0.86 4.35 -13.25
N LEU A 96 0.13 5.19 -13.97
CA LEU A 96 -0.27 6.51 -13.49
C LEU A 96 -1.11 6.44 -12.22
N LYS A 97 -2.05 5.49 -12.14
CA LYS A 97 -2.86 5.28 -10.94
C LYS A 97 -2.02 4.83 -9.74
N LEU A 98 -1.04 3.94 -9.95
CA LEU A 98 -0.08 3.52 -8.92
C LEU A 98 0.80 4.69 -8.45
N GLU A 99 1.29 5.51 -9.36
CA GLU A 99 2.12 6.68 -9.05
C GLU A 99 1.36 7.70 -8.18
N LEU A 100 0.08 7.94 -8.47
CA LEU A 100 -0.74 8.80 -7.63
C LEU A 100 -0.89 8.24 -6.21
N VAL A 101 -1.13 6.94 -6.07
CA VAL A 101 -1.22 6.28 -4.76
C VAL A 101 0.10 6.40 -4.00
N LEU A 102 1.23 6.14 -4.65
CA LEU A 102 2.55 6.27 -4.02
C LEU A 102 2.82 7.69 -3.54
N THR A 103 2.48 8.68 -4.37
CA THR A 103 2.67 10.10 -4.05
C THR A 103 1.85 10.47 -2.83
N PHE A 104 0.56 10.12 -2.82
CA PHE A 104 -0.32 10.36 -1.68
C PHE A 104 0.19 9.69 -0.39
N LEU A 105 0.60 8.42 -0.45
CA LEU A 105 1.11 7.69 0.72
C LEU A 105 2.43 8.29 1.23
N ALA A 106 3.31 8.72 0.32
CA ALA A 106 4.56 9.37 0.69
C ALA A 106 4.30 10.73 1.37
N ASP A 107 3.40 11.55 0.85
CA ASP A 107 3.02 12.84 1.43
C ASP A 107 2.35 12.66 2.79
N ALA A 108 1.44 11.68 2.92
CA ALA A 108 0.79 11.35 4.18
C ALA A 108 1.77 10.88 5.25
N LEU A 109 2.70 10.00 4.89
CA LEU A 109 3.74 9.52 5.80
C LEU A 109 4.64 10.68 6.23
N LYS A 110 5.10 11.49 5.28
CA LYS A 110 5.96 12.65 5.55
C LYS A 110 5.27 13.61 6.51
N HIS A 111 4.02 13.98 6.22
CA HIS A 111 3.24 14.88 7.06
C HIS A 111 3.10 14.35 8.51
N TYR A 112 2.78 13.06 8.67
CA TYR A 112 2.69 12.45 9.99
C TYR A 112 4.04 12.46 10.72
N CYS A 113 5.14 12.15 10.04
CA CYS A 113 6.46 12.18 10.64
C CYS A 113 6.92 13.59 11.04
N GLU A 114 6.54 14.62 10.28
CA GLU A 114 6.95 16.01 10.54
C GLU A 114 6.09 16.67 11.62
N ASN A 115 4.79 16.38 11.67
CA ASN A 115 3.84 17.12 12.49
C ASN A 115 3.20 16.28 13.61
N GLY A 116 3.31 14.96 13.56
CA GLY A 116 2.63 14.04 14.47
C GLY A 116 1.12 13.88 14.21
N GLU A 117 0.60 14.49 13.15
CA GLU A 117 -0.83 14.50 12.80
C GLU A 117 -1.11 13.62 11.57
N MET A 118 -2.22 12.88 11.59
CA MET A 118 -2.65 12.09 10.43
C MET A 118 -3.35 12.99 9.41
N LEU A 119 -3.00 12.86 8.12
CA LEU A 119 -3.77 13.51 7.06
C LEU A 119 -5.20 12.96 7.04
N GLN A 120 -6.16 13.86 7.20
CA GLN A 120 -7.59 13.57 7.10
C GLN A 120 -8.02 13.73 5.64
N ILE A 121 -8.60 12.68 5.06
CA ILE A 121 -9.29 12.81 3.77
C ILE A 121 -10.57 13.59 4.03
N ARG A 122 -10.66 14.81 3.48
CA ARG A 122 -11.90 15.59 3.51
C ARG A 122 -12.89 14.96 2.55
N THR A 123 -13.85 14.22 3.08
CA THR A 123 -15.06 13.75 2.36
C THR A 123 -16.03 14.90 2.14
#